data_AF-A0A2D9RC86-F1
#
_entry.id   AF-A0A2D9RC86-F1
#
_cell.length_a   1.000
_cell.length_b   1.000
_cell.length_c   1.000
_cell.angle_alpha   90.00
_cell.angle_beta   90.00
_cell.angle_gamma   90.00
#
_symmetry.space_group_name_H-M   'P 1'
#
loop_
_entity.id
_entity.type
_entity.pdbx_description
1 polymer ?
#
loop_
_entity_poly.entity_id
_entity_poly.type
_entity_poly.pdbx_seq_one_letter_code
_entity_poly.pdbx_strand_id
1 'polypeptide(L)'
;MAILYYGADSTGTGVRIGIVDGTDSIIGNGVTIGSTDSSAMYLNTSALVTTSITVLGTVFGLNNAIYINSSDTVSVDLDIGSDGSVFSLDGDAIVVVGNSTNYQGRLILRNDGLIRGSDEGITAYYLDLIDIVNSGEISSSGIFPGNAALSLIADVCQITNTGVISSANDEAIELRTSFGIEGGEFELTNSGIIRGPSRAIYSDRRVDFISNSGEIYGNLRLDISESATLDYADTVINTGLIVGDVELGFGDDLFDGANGSIFGTIDAGAGNDVIKSGIEDDLIIGGSGADEMWGGAGIDTASYEGSADGVRVSLNAGRGWFGDAQGDVLREIENLIGSDRRDTLIGNSAANLIEGGNADDVLNGLAGDDTLLGGNGADNILGGTGNDYISGDRHQDKLTGGSGEDIFAYLNILDSGPAQSERDNITDFTQGQDLIDLTALGDLNFGGSSFSGVAGEIIHYHVAGGTRTVVEIDTDGDSNADFGILLSNAALTMTAADFLFV
;
A
#
# COMPACT_ATOMS: atom_id res chain seq x y z
N MET A 1 48.80 -3.90 -10.65
CA MET A 1 48.17 -4.00 -9.32
C MET A 1 49.17 -3.46 -8.32
N ALA A 2 49.07 -2.19 -7.97
CA ALA A 2 49.84 -1.63 -6.87
C ALA A 2 48.97 -1.81 -5.63
N ILE A 3 49.25 -2.84 -4.83
CA ILE A 3 48.51 -3.08 -3.60
C ILE A 3 49.32 -2.47 -2.46
N LEU A 4 48.75 -1.47 -1.79
CA LEU A 4 49.32 -0.90 -0.58
C LEU A 4 48.78 -1.72 0.61
N TYR A 5 49.60 -2.61 1.20
CA TYR A 5 49.28 -3.39 2.40
C TYR A 5 50.31 -3.08 3.51
N TYR A 6 49.89 -2.56 4.69
CA TYR A 6 50.60 -2.75 5.97
C TYR A 6 49.77 -2.30 7.19
N GLY A 7 49.75 -3.11 8.26
CA GLY A 7 49.16 -2.81 9.57
C GLY A 7 50.09 -3.08 10.76
N ALA A 8 49.70 -2.60 11.94
CA ALA A 8 49.99 -3.20 13.25
C ALA A 8 49.13 -2.57 14.37
N ASP A 9 48.02 -3.20 14.72
CA ASP A 9 47.83 -3.84 16.04
C ASP A 9 47.16 -5.23 15.87
N SER A 10 47.01 -5.99 16.96
CA SER A 10 47.26 -7.44 17.03
C SER A 10 46.27 -8.42 16.36
N THR A 11 45.34 -8.01 15.49
CA THR A 11 44.41 -8.96 14.83
C THR A 11 44.04 -8.73 13.35
N GLY A 12 44.63 -7.80 12.57
CA GLY A 12 44.20 -7.59 11.16
C GLY A 12 45.22 -7.06 10.14
N THR A 13 45.05 -7.41 8.86
CA THR A 13 45.80 -6.93 7.67
C THR A 13 45.09 -5.77 6.93
N GLY A 14 45.55 -4.51 6.99
CA GLY A 14 44.98 -3.39 6.20
C GLY A 14 45.72 -2.03 6.32
N VAL A 15 45.48 -1.07 5.42
CA VAL A 15 45.97 0.33 5.35
C VAL A 15 44.83 1.33 5.58
N ARG A 16 45.02 2.24 6.56
CA ARG A 16 44.19 3.43 6.78
C ARG A 16 44.84 4.66 6.17
N ILE A 17 44.14 5.38 5.30
CA ILE A 17 44.57 6.66 4.72
C ILE A 17 43.86 7.81 5.44
N GLY A 18 44.66 8.75 5.96
CA GLY A 18 44.12 10.01 6.47
C GLY A 18 43.70 10.91 5.32
N ILE A 19 42.46 11.41 5.38
CA ILE A 19 41.97 12.41 4.42
C ILE A 19 42.47 13.78 4.91
N VAL A 20 43.03 14.58 3.98
CA VAL A 20 43.57 15.91 4.30
C VAL A 20 42.63 16.97 3.73
N ASP A 21 42.23 17.90 4.59
CA ASP A 21 41.39 19.04 4.20
C ASP A 21 42.03 19.84 3.06
N GLY A 22 41.20 20.27 2.11
CA GLY A 22 41.61 21.02 0.92
C GLY A 22 42.40 20.22 -0.11
N THR A 23 42.37 18.88 -0.07
CA THR A 23 43.08 18.03 -1.02
C THR A 23 42.16 17.11 -1.81
N ASP A 24 42.57 16.80 -3.04
CA ASP A 24 41.91 15.82 -3.89
C ASP A 24 42.59 14.45 -3.70
N SER A 25 41.84 13.46 -3.26
CA SER A 25 42.33 12.09 -3.10
C SER A 25 41.89 11.23 -4.28
N ILE A 26 42.84 10.64 -5.02
CA ILE A 26 42.52 9.79 -6.19
C ILE A 26 43.03 8.36 -5.95
N ILE A 27 42.10 7.41 -5.96
CA ILE A 27 42.38 5.98 -5.89
C ILE A 27 42.29 5.43 -7.30
N GLY A 28 43.43 5.29 -7.97
CA GLY A 28 43.49 4.90 -9.38
C GLY A 28 43.08 3.44 -9.65
N ASN A 29 42.81 3.14 -10.91
CA ASN A 29 42.49 1.79 -11.39
C ASN A 29 43.50 0.74 -10.91
N GLY A 30 43.00 -0.39 -10.39
CA GLY A 30 43.82 -1.50 -9.91
C GLY A 30 44.65 -1.19 -8.65
N VAL A 31 44.31 -0.11 -7.94
CA VAL A 31 44.74 0.18 -6.57
C VAL A 31 43.66 -0.30 -5.60
N THR A 32 44.08 -0.95 -4.52
CA THR A 32 43.20 -1.31 -3.41
C THR A 32 43.72 -0.65 -2.14
N ILE A 33 42.82 0.04 -1.45
CA ILE A 33 43.00 0.55 -0.08
C ILE A 33 42.02 -0.22 0.79
N GLY A 34 42.46 -0.67 1.96
CA GLY A 34 41.70 -1.66 2.70
C GLY A 34 42.03 -1.68 4.17
N SER A 35 41.09 -1.57 5.11
CA SER A 35 41.30 -1.83 6.53
C SER A 35 40.56 -3.11 6.94
N THR A 36 41.12 -3.87 7.89
CA THR A 36 40.48 -5.08 8.46
C THR A 36 40.22 -4.97 9.96
N ASP A 37 40.34 -3.76 10.52
CA ASP A 37 40.16 -3.47 11.95
C ASP A 37 39.34 -2.19 12.19
N SER A 38 39.16 -1.35 11.17
CA SER A 38 38.51 -0.06 11.26
C SER A 38 38.13 0.44 9.85
N SER A 39 38.19 1.76 9.66
CA SER A 39 37.95 2.39 8.37
C SER A 39 39.17 2.51 7.48
N ALA A 40 38.99 2.29 6.17
CA ALA A 40 40.05 2.37 5.17
C ALA A 40 40.49 3.82 4.92
N MET A 41 39.53 4.74 4.81
CA MET A 41 39.78 6.17 4.71
C MET A 41 39.07 6.87 5.86
N TYR A 42 39.77 7.74 6.58
CA TYR A 42 39.24 8.32 7.81
C TYR A 42 39.63 9.78 8.02
N LEU A 43 38.65 10.58 8.43
CA LEU A 43 38.81 11.92 8.98
C LEU A 43 37.79 12.16 10.10
N ASN A 44 38.26 12.67 11.23
CA ASN A 44 37.42 13.10 12.34
C ASN A 44 38.05 14.35 12.97
N THR A 45 37.35 15.48 12.89
CA THR A 45 37.91 16.78 13.27
C THR A 45 36.86 17.72 13.87
N SER A 46 37.31 18.88 14.33
CA SER A 46 36.47 19.98 14.81
C SER A 46 36.65 21.27 13.99
N ALA A 47 37.30 21.14 12.83
CA ALA A 47 37.51 22.23 11.88
C ALA A 47 36.67 21.99 10.62
N LEU A 48 36.39 23.06 9.86
CA LEU A 48 35.87 22.98 8.50
C LEU A 48 36.57 21.88 7.70
N VAL A 49 35.79 21.09 6.96
CA VAL A 49 36.29 20.10 6.00
C VAL A 49 35.74 20.44 4.62
N THR A 50 36.62 20.61 3.65
CA THR A 50 36.31 20.61 2.22
C THR A 50 37.28 19.68 1.51
N THR A 51 36.77 18.58 0.97
CA THR A 51 37.62 17.56 0.33
C THR A 51 36.93 16.92 -0.87
N SER A 52 37.72 16.42 -1.81
CA SER A 52 37.22 15.57 -2.89
C SER A 52 37.90 14.20 -2.87
N ILE A 53 37.16 13.16 -3.24
CA ILE A 53 37.70 11.80 -3.35
C ILE A 53 37.17 11.14 -4.63
N THR A 54 38.08 10.69 -5.48
CA THR A 54 37.76 9.89 -6.67
C THR A 54 38.22 8.45 -6.48
N VAL A 55 37.31 7.49 -6.61
CA VAL A 55 37.58 6.05 -6.51
C VAL A 55 37.39 5.38 -7.87
N LEU A 56 38.50 5.02 -8.51
CA LEU A 56 38.55 4.19 -9.71
C LEU A 56 39.06 2.76 -9.41
N GLY A 57 39.58 2.55 -8.20
CA GLY A 57 40.04 1.26 -7.69
C GLY A 57 39.09 0.71 -6.62
N THR A 58 39.66 0.09 -5.59
CA THR A 58 38.86 -0.48 -4.50
C THR A 58 39.21 0.19 -3.16
N VAL A 59 38.20 0.55 -2.38
CA VAL A 59 38.32 0.97 -0.98
C VAL A 59 37.48 0.02 -0.12
N PHE A 60 38.08 -0.65 0.86
CA PHE A 60 37.33 -1.55 1.75
C PHE A 60 37.63 -1.34 3.24
N GLY A 61 36.62 -1.39 4.10
CA GLY A 61 36.80 -1.31 5.56
C GLY A 61 36.26 -2.55 6.26
N LEU A 62 36.76 -2.87 7.46
CA LEU A 62 36.04 -3.80 8.34
C LEU A 62 34.80 -3.11 8.87
N ASN A 63 34.98 -1.94 9.50
CA ASN A 63 33.87 -1.11 9.95
C ASN A 63 33.35 -0.29 8.76
N ASN A 64 33.85 0.94 8.55
CA ASN A 64 33.42 1.76 7.40
C ASN A 64 34.45 1.83 6.29
N ALA A 65 34.10 1.83 5.00
CA ALA A 65 35.16 1.99 3.98
C ALA A 65 35.73 3.42 3.97
N ILE A 66 34.85 4.42 3.91
CA ILE A 66 35.18 5.85 3.99
C ILE A 66 34.41 6.46 5.16
N TYR A 67 35.12 7.17 6.06
CA TYR A 67 34.52 7.86 7.19
C TYR A 67 35.01 9.31 7.27
N ILE A 68 34.10 10.27 7.22
CA ILE A 68 34.39 11.70 7.34
C ILE A 68 33.43 12.31 8.37
N ASN A 69 33.99 12.93 9.40
CA ASN A 69 33.23 13.60 10.44
C ASN A 69 33.86 14.96 10.77
N SER A 70 33.02 16.00 10.88
CA SER A 70 33.40 17.24 11.55
C SER A 70 32.29 17.77 12.44
N SER A 71 32.70 18.30 13.60
CA SER A 71 31.83 19.11 14.45
C SER A 71 31.73 20.57 14.01
N ASP A 72 32.34 20.94 12.89
CA ASP A 72 32.11 22.18 12.15
C ASP A 72 31.35 21.84 10.85
N THR A 73 31.57 22.58 9.76
CA THR A 73 30.98 22.31 8.44
C THR A 73 31.75 21.21 7.68
N VAL A 74 31.03 20.33 6.98
CA VAL A 74 31.60 19.26 6.12
C VAL A 74 31.09 19.40 4.70
N SER A 75 31.99 19.55 3.73
CA SER A 75 31.69 19.53 2.29
C SER A 75 32.54 18.49 1.58
N VAL A 76 31.90 17.48 1.00
CA VAL A 76 32.58 16.36 0.36
C VAL A 76 32.03 16.16 -1.04
N ASP A 77 32.94 16.13 -2.02
CA ASP A 77 32.63 15.68 -3.38
C ASP A 77 33.21 14.26 -3.57
N LEU A 78 32.35 13.25 -3.76
CA LEU A 78 32.72 11.85 -3.97
C LEU A 78 32.39 11.40 -5.38
N ASP A 79 33.36 10.80 -6.07
CA ASP A 79 33.20 10.27 -7.42
C ASP A 79 33.67 8.81 -7.48
N ILE A 80 32.72 7.88 -7.55
CA ILE A 80 32.98 6.44 -7.68
C ILE A 80 32.81 6.08 -9.15
N GLY A 81 33.93 5.93 -9.86
CA GLY A 81 33.90 5.60 -11.28
C GLY A 81 33.41 4.17 -11.54
N SER A 82 33.17 3.81 -12.80
CA SER A 82 32.60 2.51 -13.18
C SER A 82 33.40 1.28 -12.76
N ASP A 83 34.73 1.42 -12.62
CA ASP A 83 35.63 0.38 -12.10
C ASP A 83 35.85 0.50 -10.57
N GLY A 84 35.29 1.56 -9.98
CA GLY A 84 35.34 1.88 -8.56
C GLY A 84 34.50 0.95 -7.71
N SER A 85 35.03 0.58 -6.55
CA SER A 85 34.28 -0.20 -5.56
C SER A 85 34.58 0.28 -4.15
N VAL A 86 33.54 0.56 -3.38
CA VAL A 86 33.61 0.96 -1.97
C VAL A 86 32.74 0.01 -1.16
N PHE A 87 33.32 -0.77 -0.25
CA PHE A 87 32.50 -1.68 0.56
C PHE A 87 33.02 -1.91 1.98
N SER A 88 32.11 -2.16 2.90
CA SER A 88 32.39 -2.54 4.28
C SER A 88 32.04 -4.02 4.52
N LEU A 89 32.51 -4.57 5.64
CA LEU A 89 32.20 -5.94 6.04
C LEU A 89 31.30 -6.03 7.28
N ASP A 90 31.40 -5.07 8.21
CA ASP A 90 30.70 -4.99 9.50
C ASP A 90 30.29 -3.54 9.85
N GLY A 91 30.00 -2.70 8.84
CA GLY A 91 29.56 -1.31 9.03
C GLY A 91 29.08 -0.68 7.73
N ASP A 92 29.22 0.63 7.59
CA ASP A 92 28.71 1.38 6.43
C ASP A 92 29.76 1.53 5.35
N ALA A 93 29.39 1.49 4.06
CA ALA A 93 30.42 1.73 3.04
C ALA A 93 30.94 3.17 3.11
N ILE A 94 30.06 4.15 3.22
CA ILE A 94 30.42 5.57 3.28
C ILE A 94 29.68 6.26 4.43
N VAL A 95 30.43 6.96 5.28
CA VAL A 95 29.89 7.77 6.37
C VAL A 95 30.34 9.22 6.25
N VAL A 96 29.40 10.15 6.17
CA VAL A 96 29.65 11.60 6.17
C VAL A 96 28.77 12.27 7.23
N VAL A 97 29.40 12.82 8.28
CA VAL A 97 28.67 13.41 9.40
C VAL A 97 29.08 14.86 9.59
N GLY A 98 28.11 15.76 9.50
CA GLY A 98 28.23 17.18 9.82
C GLY A 98 27.85 17.51 11.25
N ASN A 99 27.60 18.80 11.51
CA ASN A 99 27.26 19.30 12.84
C ASN A 99 25.74 19.28 13.08
N SER A 100 25.30 18.48 14.06
CA SER A 100 23.87 18.33 14.44
C SER A 100 23.19 19.58 15.01
N THR A 101 23.94 20.65 15.24
CA THR A 101 23.44 21.97 15.67
C THR A 101 23.58 23.05 14.60
N ASN A 102 24.30 22.75 13.52
CA ASN A 102 24.58 23.67 12.43
C ASN A 102 24.72 22.86 11.13
N TYR A 103 23.59 22.60 10.47
CA TYR A 103 23.40 21.78 9.27
C TYR A 103 24.00 22.45 8.05
N GLN A 104 25.29 22.78 8.11
CA GLN A 104 26.02 23.43 7.05
C GLN A 104 26.89 22.41 6.32
N GLY A 105 27.07 22.64 5.03
CA GLY A 105 27.90 21.81 4.18
C GLY A 105 27.09 20.79 3.41
N ARG A 106 27.77 19.94 2.66
CA ARG A 106 27.13 19.12 1.64
C ARG A 106 27.85 17.81 1.38
N LEU A 107 27.09 16.85 0.86
CA LEU A 107 27.62 15.69 0.16
C LEU A 107 27.17 15.77 -1.29
N ILE A 108 28.11 15.82 -2.23
CA ILE A 108 27.84 15.58 -3.65
C ILE A 108 28.47 14.25 -4.01
N LEU A 109 27.67 13.27 -4.38
CA LEU A 109 28.13 11.92 -4.72
C LEU A 109 27.70 11.52 -6.12
N ARG A 110 28.66 11.09 -6.93
CA ARG A 110 28.43 10.44 -8.22
C ARG A 110 28.90 9.00 -8.13
N ASN A 111 28.02 8.05 -8.44
CA ASN A 111 28.33 6.63 -8.43
C ASN A 111 27.98 5.98 -9.77
N ASP A 112 29.01 5.57 -10.49
CA ASP A 112 28.92 4.68 -11.66
C ASP A 112 29.39 3.25 -11.32
N GLY A 113 29.96 3.05 -10.12
CA GLY A 113 30.56 1.80 -9.67
C GLY A 113 29.72 1.06 -8.64
N LEU A 114 30.40 0.44 -7.67
CA LEU A 114 29.77 -0.32 -6.58
C LEU A 114 30.00 0.35 -5.23
N ILE A 115 28.93 0.61 -4.49
CA ILE A 115 28.94 0.98 -3.07
C ILE A 115 28.15 -0.10 -2.32
N ARG A 116 28.77 -0.77 -1.34
CA ARG A 116 28.09 -1.83 -0.59
C ARG A 116 28.42 -1.84 0.90
N GLY A 117 27.41 -1.56 1.71
CA GLY A 117 27.44 -1.68 3.17
C GLY A 117 27.14 -3.09 3.67
N SER A 118 27.67 -3.47 4.83
CA SER A 118 26.97 -4.48 5.64
C SER A 118 25.81 -3.84 6.36
N ASP A 119 26.01 -2.69 6.99
CA ASP A 119 24.95 -2.01 7.73
C ASP A 119 24.20 -1.09 6.77
N GLU A 120 24.75 0.09 6.48
CA GLU A 120 24.24 0.96 5.42
C GLU A 120 25.17 1.09 4.21
N GLY A 121 24.60 1.26 3.01
CA GLY A 121 25.40 1.63 1.84
C GLY A 121 26.03 3.01 2.05
N ILE A 122 25.21 4.00 2.38
CA ILE A 122 25.65 5.36 2.68
C ILE A 122 24.89 5.90 3.88
N THR A 123 25.64 6.43 4.84
CA THR A 123 25.13 7.15 6.01
C THR A 123 25.60 8.60 5.93
N ALA A 124 24.68 9.54 5.74
CA ALA A 124 25.01 10.95 5.60
C ALA A 124 24.09 11.84 6.44
N TYR A 125 24.62 12.46 7.49
CA TYR A 125 23.82 13.16 8.49
C TYR A 125 24.27 14.60 8.76
N TYR A 126 23.30 15.43 9.10
CA TYR A 126 23.45 16.80 9.58
C TYR A 126 24.11 17.72 8.55
N LEU A 127 23.62 17.66 7.30
CA LEU A 127 24.09 18.45 6.17
C LEU A 127 23.00 19.43 5.69
N ASP A 128 23.40 20.46 4.95
CA ASP A 128 22.48 21.37 4.26
C ASP A 128 21.92 20.66 3.01
N LEU A 129 22.83 20.05 2.24
CA LEU A 129 22.51 19.41 0.96
C LEU A 129 23.14 18.02 0.86
N ILE A 130 22.34 17.04 0.44
CA ILE A 130 22.82 15.77 -0.08
C ILE A 130 22.35 15.65 -1.53
N ASP A 131 23.28 15.54 -2.47
CA ASP A 131 23.02 15.32 -3.90
C ASP A 131 23.70 14.01 -4.33
N ILE A 132 22.90 13.02 -4.70
CA ILE A 132 23.35 11.69 -5.10
C ILE A 132 22.92 11.41 -6.54
N VAL A 133 23.88 11.18 -7.42
CA VAL A 133 23.65 10.66 -8.77
C VAL A 133 24.17 9.23 -8.85
N ASN A 134 23.27 8.26 -8.99
CA ASN A 134 23.59 6.84 -9.05
C ASN A 134 23.25 6.26 -10.43
N SER A 135 24.27 5.84 -11.17
CA SER A 135 24.12 4.98 -12.35
C SER A 135 24.65 3.54 -12.12
N GLY A 136 25.40 3.33 -11.03
CA GLY A 136 25.92 2.05 -10.58
C GLY A 136 25.02 1.31 -9.58
N GLU A 137 25.63 0.65 -8.61
CA GLU A 137 24.94 -0.06 -7.52
C GLU A 137 25.26 0.58 -6.17
N ILE A 138 24.23 0.88 -5.38
CA ILE A 138 24.33 1.20 -3.96
C ILE A 138 23.50 0.17 -3.20
N SER A 139 24.13 -0.59 -2.30
CA SER A 139 23.41 -1.61 -1.55
C SER A 139 23.81 -1.73 -0.09
N SER A 140 22.87 -2.22 0.73
CA SER A 140 23.17 -2.80 2.05
C SER A 140 22.92 -4.31 2.02
N SER A 141 23.76 -5.06 2.76
CA SER A 141 23.73 -6.53 2.76
C SER A 141 23.37 -7.15 4.11
N GLY A 142 23.32 -6.34 5.16
CA GLY A 142 22.95 -6.73 6.51
C GLY A 142 21.47 -6.97 6.66
N ILE A 143 21.16 -7.83 7.63
CA ILE A 143 19.81 -8.32 7.91
C ILE A 143 19.26 -7.79 9.24
N PHE A 144 19.89 -6.75 9.80
CA PHE A 144 19.40 -6.12 11.02
C PHE A 144 18.25 -5.16 10.69
N PRO A 145 17.17 -5.11 11.50
CA PRO A 145 16.06 -4.17 11.29
C PRO A 145 16.53 -2.71 11.25
N GLY A 146 15.99 -1.91 10.32
CA GLY A 146 16.36 -0.51 10.11
C GLY A 146 17.63 -0.27 9.28
N ASN A 147 18.19 -1.30 8.64
CA ASN A 147 19.31 -1.14 7.72
C ASN A 147 18.81 -0.60 6.37
N ALA A 148 19.34 0.55 5.96
CA ALA A 148 19.01 1.18 4.69
C ALA A 148 20.15 1.12 3.65
N ALA A 149 19.86 1.13 2.36
CA ALA A 149 20.91 1.35 1.37
C ALA A 149 21.44 2.79 1.45
N LEU A 150 20.53 3.74 1.67
CA LEU A 150 20.80 5.14 1.96
C LEU A 150 20.09 5.53 3.26
N SER A 151 20.81 5.99 4.28
CA SER A 151 20.23 6.62 5.48
C SER A 151 20.72 8.06 5.58
N LEU A 152 19.80 9.01 5.41
CA LEU A 152 20.11 10.40 5.10
C LEU A 152 19.38 11.39 6.03
N ILE A 153 20.09 12.41 6.49
CA ILE A 153 19.54 13.53 7.27
C ILE A 153 20.18 14.83 6.75
N ALA A 154 19.46 15.56 5.90
CA ALA A 154 19.85 16.90 5.44
C ALA A 154 18.63 17.81 5.29
N ASP A 155 18.84 19.12 5.12
CA ASP A 155 17.72 20.03 4.81
C ASP A 155 17.14 19.69 3.43
N VAL A 156 18.01 19.59 2.42
CA VAL A 156 17.66 19.20 1.05
C VAL A 156 18.35 17.89 0.68
N CYS A 157 17.57 16.93 0.18
CA CYS A 157 18.06 15.67 -0.38
C CYS A 157 17.61 15.54 -1.83
N GLN A 158 18.55 15.41 -2.76
CA GLN A 158 18.29 15.18 -4.18
C GLN A 158 18.93 13.87 -4.61
N ILE A 159 18.14 12.99 -5.22
CA ILE A 159 18.60 11.68 -5.69
C ILE A 159 18.19 11.49 -7.15
N THR A 160 19.16 11.26 -8.02
CA THR A 160 18.93 10.79 -9.39
C THR A 160 19.43 9.36 -9.51
N ASN A 161 18.51 8.40 -9.72
CA ASN A 161 18.84 6.99 -9.85
C ASN A 161 18.51 6.47 -11.25
N THR A 162 19.54 6.04 -11.98
CA THR A 162 19.41 5.23 -13.21
C THR A 162 19.99 3.83 -13.02
N GLY A 163 20.61 3.56 -11.87
CA GLY A 163 21.22 2.30 -11.50
C GLY A 163 20.34 1.48 -10.56
N VAL A 164 20.97 0.86 -9.56
CA VAL A 164 20.28 0.08 -8.52
C VAL A 164 20.56 0.66 -7.15
N ILE A 165 19.50 0.88 -6.37
CA ILE A 165 19.55 1.14 -4.93
C ILE A 165 18.78 0.02 -4.24
N SER A 166 19.43 -0.76 -3.37
CA SER A 166 18.76 -1.91 -2.75
C SER A 166 19.21 -2.22 -1.33
N SER A 167 18.25 -2.59 -0.48
CA SER A 167 18.52 -3.12 0.85
C SER A 167 18.14 -4.60 0.93
N ALA A 168 18.88 -5.34 1.76
CA ALA A 168 18.61 -6.74 2.03
C ALA A 168 17.50 -6.96 3.07
N ASN A 169 17.06 -5.93 3.80
CA ASN A 169 16.14 -6.12 4.93
C ASN A 169 14.95 -5.16 5.01
N ASP A 170 15.17 -3.85 5.15
CA ASP A 170 14.10 -2.89 5.50
C ASP A 170 13.93 -1.82 4.42
N GLU A 171 14.66 -0.69 4.50
CA GLU A 171 14.52 0.44 3.60
C GLU A 171 15.55 0.47 2.47
N ALA A 172 15.16 0.78 1.22
CA ALA A 172 16.19 1.14 0.23
C ALA A 172 16.69 2.57 0.50
N ILE A 173 15.77 3.52 0.67
CA ILE A 173 16.08 4.92 0.96
C ILE A 173 15.34 5.31 2.23
N GLU A 174 16.09 5.75 3.23
CA GLU A 174 15.57 6.29 4.47
C GLU A 174 16.01 7.76 4.61
N LEU A 175 15.02 8.63 4.74
CA LEU A 175 15.18 10.04 5.04
C LEU A 175 14.59 10.30 6.41
N ARG A 176 15.37 10.96 7.27
CA ARG A 176 14.89 11.40 8.58
C ARG A 176 15.04 12.91 8.71
N THR A 177 14.08 13.54 9.37
CA THR A 177 14.17 14.92 9.81
C THR A 177 14.92 14.97 11.12
N SER A 178 15.66 16.05 11.29
CA SER A 178 16.32 16.30 12.55
C SER A 178 15.42 17.12 13.47
N PHE A 179 15.49 16.84 14.78
CA PHE A 179 14.73 17.58 15.79
C PHE A 179 15.01 19.09 15.68
N GLY A 180 14.02 19.85 15.20
CA GLY A 180 14.05 21.32 15.15
C GLY A 180 14.21 21.93 13.76
N ILE A 181 14.28 21.14 12.70
CA ILE A 181 14.09 21.60 11.32
C ILE A 181 12.68 21.21 10.90
N GLU A 182 11.84 22.23 10.64
CA GLU A 182 10.56 22.05 9.96
C GLU A 182 10.80 22.30 8.46
N GLY A 183 10.35 21.39 7.59
CA GLY A 183 10.23 21.65 6.15
C GLY A 183 11.48 21.40 5.29
N GLY A 184 12.15 20.26 5.46
CA GLY A 184 13.15 19.82 4.49
C GLY A 184 12.51 19.38 3.16
N GLU A 185 13.28 19.37 2.07
CA GLU A 185 12.82 18.93 0.75
C GLU A 185 13.51 17.61 0.36
N PHE A 186 12.76 16.68 -0.23
CA PHE A 186 13.29 15.49 -0.87
C PHE A 186 12.85 15.44 -2.33
N GLU A 187 13.82 15.32 -3.23
CA GLU A 187 13.58 15.15 -4.66
C GLU A 187 14.20 13.83 -5.14
N LEU A 188 13.40 12.95 -5.73
CA LEU A 188 13.85 11.71 -6.35
C LEU A 188 13.44 11.68 -7.83
N THR A 189 14.42 11.47 -8.70
CA THR A 189 14.19 11.03 -10.08
C THR A 189 14.70 9.61 -10.25
N ASN A 190 13.80 8.64 -10.42
CA ASN A 190 14.14 7.24 -10.63
C ASN A 190 13.79 6.77 -12.04
N SER A 191 14.79 6.33 -12.80
CA SER A 191 14.61 5.54 -14.02
C SER A 191 15.32 4.18 -13.93
N GLY A 192 15.84 3.83 -12.75
CA GLY A 192 16.52 2.59 -12.44
C GLY A 192 15.64 1.69 -11.57
N ILE A 193 16.28 0.98 -10.64
CA ILE A 193 15.63 0.06 -9.71
C ILE A 193 15.87 0.54 -8.27
N ILE A 194 14.81 0.62 -7.48
CA ILE A 194 14.85 0.83 -6.03
C ILE A 194 14.16 -0.37 -5.36
N ARG A 195 14.83 -1.02 -4.41
CA ARG A 195 14.27 -2.20 -3.72
C ARG A 195 14.52 -2.17 -2.22
N GLY A 196 13.44 -2.09 -1.44
CA GLY A 196 13.45 -2.35 0.00
C GLY A 196 12.42 -3.43 0.32
N PRO A 197 12.78 -4.52 1.01
CA PRO A 197 11.84 -5.62 1.25
C PRO A 197 10.60 -5.25 2.06
N SER A 198 10.72 -4.23 2.93
CA SER A 198 9.60 -3.70 3.71
C SER A 198 9.15 -2.34 3.15
N ARG A 199 10.07 -1.38 3.03
CA ARG A 199 9.80 -0.05 2.48
C ARG A 199 10.82 0.26 1.40
N ALA A 200 10.40 0.57 0.18
CA ALA A 200 11.36 1.03 -0.82
C ALA A 200 11.95 2.38 -0.41
N ILE A 201 11.07 3.28 0.02
CA ILE A 201 11.39 4.65 0.39
C ILE A 201 10.59 4.98 1.64
N TYR A 202 11.28 5.54 2.62
CA TYR A 202 10.69 6.11 3.81
C TYR A 202 11.20 7.54 3.96
N SER A 203 10.27 8.48 4.05
CA SER A 203 10.54 9.88 4.33
C SER A 203 9.59 10.34 5.44
N ASP A 204 10.03 11.32 6.23
CA ASP A 204 9.25 11.92 7.32
C ASP A 204 9.24 13.45 7.16
N ARG A 205 8.19 14.13 7.67
CA ARG A 205 8.12 15.58 7.92
C ARG A 205 8.78 16.49 6.88
N ARG A 206 8.58 16.20 5.59
CA ARG A 206 9.24 16.82 4.44
C ARG A 206 8.23 16.99 3.32
N VAL A 207 8.52 17.93 2.43
CA VAL A 207 7.89 17.95 1.11
C VAL A 207 8.67 17.00 0.21
N ASP A 208 8.01 15.95 -0.25
CA ASP A 208 8.58 14.90 -1.06
C ASP A 208 8.10 14.99 -2.51
N PHE A 209 9.05 15.07 -3.45
CA PHE A 209 8.80 15.03 -4.89
C PHE A 209 9.46 13.80 -5.51
N ILE A 210 8.65 12.85 -5.99
CA ILE A 210 9.12 11.60 -6.58
C ILE A 210 8.65 11.50 -8.02
N SER A 211 9.60 11.41 -8.96
CA SER A 211 9.36 11.06 -10.34
C SER A 211 9.92 9.67 -10.64
N ASN A 212 9.04 8.70 -10.87
CA ASN A 212 9.40 7.33 -11.19
C ASN A 212 9.03 6.96 -12.62
N SER A 213 10.03 6.63 -13.43
CA SER A 213 9.87 5.94 -14.72
C SER A 213 10.56 4.57 -14.74
N GLY A 214 11.09 4.12 -13.59
CA GLY A 214 11.79 2.86 -13.40
C GLY A 214 10.94 1.87 -12.61
N GLU A 215 11.60 1.08 -11.76
CA GLU A 215 10.95 0.11 -10.88
C GLU A 215 11.21 0.44 -9.40
N ILE A 216 10.16 0.42 -8.59
CA ILE A 216 10.20 0.55 -7.14
C ILE A 216 9.55 -0.71 -6.55
N TYR A 217 10.26 -1.43 -5.67
CA TYR A 217 9.72 -2.58 -4.95
C TYR A 217 9.83 -2.36 -3.44
N GLY A 218 8.71 -2.53 -2.75
CA GLY A 218 8.50 -2.18 -1.35
C GLY A 218 7.62 -0.95 -1.23
N ASN A 219 7.10 -0.72 -0.02
CA ASN A 219 6.16 0.37 0.22
C ASN A 219 6.85 1.74 0.07
N LEU A 220 6.11 2.70 -0.49
CA LEU A 220 6.44 4.10 -0.50
C LEU A 220 5.71 4.73 0.69
N ARG A 221 6.46 5.17 1.71
CA ARG A 221 5.87 5.84 2.87
C ARG A 221 6.41 7.24 2.98
N LEU A 222 5.56 8.19 2.63
CA LEU A 222 5.82 9.60 2.75
C LEU A 222 5.03 10.11 3.95
N ASP A 223 5.71 10.95 4.70
CA ASP A 223 5.14 11.80 5.72
C ASP A 223 4.11 11.27 6.77
N ILE A 224 4.20 10.01 7.17
CA ILE A 224 3.26 9.44 8.19
C ILE A 224 3.40 9.99 9.62
N SER A 225 4.28 10.99 9.86
CA SER A 225 4.62 11.50 11.21
C SER A 225 4.28 12.98 11.42
N GLU A 226 3.56 13.57 10.47
CA GLU A 226 3.13 14.95 10.56
C GLU A 226 1.94 15.19 11.48
N SER A 227 1.73 16.48 11.76
CA SER A 227 0.58 16.98 12.47
C SER A 227 -0.31 17.62 11.44
N ALA A 228 -1.62 17.38 11.47
CA ALA A 228 -2.66 17.97 10.59
C ALA A 228 -2.71 19.52 10.51
N THR A 229 -1.78 20.22 11.17
CA THR A 229 -1.58 21.67 11.10
C THR A 229 -0.44 22.10 10.19
N LEU A 230 0.42 21.15 9.82
CA LEU A 230 1.46 21.26 8.80
C LEU A 230 0.85 20.62 7.55
N ASP A 231 1.01 21.28 6.41
CA ASP A 231 0.33 21.00 5.14
C ASP A 231 1.44 20.87 4.09
N TYR A 232 2.28 19.85 4.27
CA TYR A 232 3.38 19.59 3.38
C TYR A 232 2.93 18.62 2.28
N ALA A 233 2.32 19.20 1.25
CA ALA A 233 1.83 18.45 0.10
C ALA A 233 2.95 17.71 -0.65
N ASP A 234 2.82 16.40 -0.74
CA ASP A 234 3.70 15.51 -1.47
C ASP A 234 3.27 15.34 -2.93
N THR A 235 4.22 14.95 -3.78
CA THR A 235 3.95 14.69 -5.18
C THR A 235 4.68 13.44 -5.66
N VAL A 236 3.91 12.47 -6.11
CA VAL A 236 4.41 11.26 -6.76
C VAL A 236 3.91 11.21 -8.20
N ILE A 237 4.83 11.23 -9.16
CA ILE A 237 4.56 11.03 -10.58
C ILE A 237 5.11 9.67 -10.98
N ASN A 238 4.23 8.73 -11.31
CA ASN A 238 4.59 7.37 -11.69
C ASN A 238 4.23 7.11 -13.16
N THR A 239 5.26 6.91 -13.99
CA THR A 239 5.12 6.35 -15.34
C THR A 239 5.83 5.00 -15.49
N GLY A 240 6.31 4.44 -14.36
CA GLY A 240 7.02 3.19 -14.28
C GLY A 240 6.19 2.14 -13.53
N LEU A 241 6.88 1.34 -12.72
CA LEU A 241 6.29 0.30 -11.89
C LEU A 241 6.53 0.60 -10.41
N ILE A 242 5.48 0.50 -9.60
CA ILE A 242 5.55 0.42 -8.14
C ILE A 242 4.93 -0.92 -7.71
N VAL A 243 5.64 -1.69 -6.88
CA VAL A 243 5.13 -2.91 -6.25
C VAL A 243 5.24 -2.75 -4.74
N GLY A 244 4.10 -2.55 -4.08
CA GLY A 244 4.01 -2.14 -2.68
C GLY A 244 2.98 -1.01 -2.53
N ASP A 245 2.59 -0.76 -1.28
CA ASP A 245 1.62 0.29 -0.96
C ASP A 245 2.27 1.68 -1.06
N VAL A 246 1.46 2.69 -1.39
CA VAL A 246 1.82 4.11 -1.38
C VAL A 246 1.01 4.79 -0.29
N GLU A 247 1.69 5.33 0.72
CA GLU A 247 1.11 6.12 1.81
C GLU A 247 1.66 7.56 1.68
N LEU A 248 0.80 8.56 1.47
CA LEU A 248 1.21 9.96 1.26
C LEU A 248 1.17 10.79 2.55
N GLY A 249 0.16 10.59 3.40
CA GLY A 249 0.21 11.10 4.77
C GLY A 249 -0.71 12.30 5.00
N PHE A 250 -0.17 13.45 5.37
CA PHE A 250 -0.95 14.67 5.61
C PHE A 250 -0.61 15.73 4.57
N GLY A 251 -1.59 16.55 4.19
CA GLY A 251 -1.42 17.63 3.22
C GLY A 251 -2.24 17.37 1.97
N ASP A 252 -2.44 18.40 1.15
CA ASP A 252 -3.16 18.24 -0.13
C ASP A 252 -2.23 17.58 -1.19
N ASP A 253 -2.19 16.26 -1.22
CA ASP A 253 -1.20 15.47 -1.96
C ASP A 253 -1.58 15.20 -3.42
N LEU A 254 -0.56 14.91 -4.24
CA LEU A 254 -0.73 14.52 -5.63
C LEU A 254 -0.07 13.16 -5.93
N PHE A 255 -0.90 12.20 -6.34
CA PHE A 255 -0.45 10.99 -7.00
C PHE A 255 -0.88 10.99 -8.47
N ASP A 256 0.07 11.12 -9.40
CA ASP A 256 -0.16 11.02 -10.85
C ASP A 256 0.48 9.76 -11.43
N GLY A 257 -0.27 8.66 -11.38
CA GLY A 257 0.06 7.35 -11.95
C GLY A 257 -0.55 7.08 -13.32
N ALA A 258 -1.10 8.09 -14.02
CA ALA A 258 -1.91 7.90 -15.24
C ALA A 258 -1.24 7.12 -16.39
N ASN A 259 0.07 6.89 -16.35
CA ASN A 259 0.81 6.07 -17.32
C ASN A 259 1.70 5.00 -16.68
N GLY A 260 1.58 4.76 -15.38
CA GLY A 260 2.35 3.78 -14.62
C GLY A 260 1.45 2.66 -14.09
N SER A 261 2.08 1.59 -13.62
CA SER A 261 1.42 0.48 -12.93
C SER A 261 1.75 0.52 -11.44
N ILE A 262 0.77 0.19 -10.61
CA ILE A 262 0.93 -0.04 -9.17
C ILE A 262 0.37 -1.41 -8.86
N PHE A 263 1.06 -2.14 -7.99
CA PHE A 263 0.55 -3.36 -7.38
C PHE A 263 0.61 -3.18 -5.87
N GLY A 264 -0.46 -2.65 -5.30
CA GLY A 264 -0.57 -2.26 -3.90
C GLY A 264 -1.76 -1.32 -3.70
N THR A 265 -1.89 -0.81 -2.49
CA THR A 265 -2.90 0.21 -2.14
C THR A 265 -2.33 1.60 -2.31
N ILE A 266 -3.12 2.56 -2.77
CA ILE A 266 -2.81 3.99 -2.65
C ILE A 266 -3.65 4.55 -1.50
N ASP A 267 -2.99 5.01 -0.45
CA ASP A 267 -3.58 5.70 0.71
C ASP A 267 -3.05 7.14 0.74
N ALA A 268 -3.91 8.09 0.38
CA ALA A 268 -3.53 9.49 0.35
C ALA A 268 -3.54 10.13 1.75
N GLY A 269 -4.32 9.58 2.68
CA GLY A 269 -4.30 10.01 4.08
C GLY A 269 -5.23 11.19 4.36
N ALA A 270 -4.71 12.35 4.71
CA ALA A 270 -5.52 13.47 5.17
C ALA A 270 -5.17 14.77 4.43
N GLY A 271 -6.15 15.35 3.75
CA GLY A 271 -5.93 16.47 2.86
C GLY A 271 -7.00 16.48 1.78
N ASN A 272 -6.97 17.42 0.86
CA ASN A 272 -7.77 17.34 -0.36
C ASN A 272 -6.87 16.82 -1.47
N ASP A 273 -6.91 15.51 -1.66
CA ASP A 273 -5.90 14.83 -2.45
C ASP A 273 -6.33 14.67 -3.92
N VAL A 274 -5.36 14.54 -4.80
CA VAL A 274 -5.58 14.23 -6.21
C VAL A 274 -4.88 12.94 -6.55
N ILE A 275 -5.66 11.90 -6.81
CA ILE A 275 -5.16 10.55 -7.08
C ILE A 275 -5.58 10.12 -8.48
N LYS A 276 -4.59 9.79 -9.31
CA LYS A 276 -4.78 9.08 -10.59
C LYS A 276 -4.00 7.78 -10.51
N SER A 277 -4.67 6.65 -10.32
CA SER A 277 -4.00 5.42 -9.94
C SER A 277 -3.28 4.73 -11.10
N GLY A 278 -3.91 4.62 -12.29
CA GLY A 278 -3.18 4.30 -13.52
C GLY A 278 -3.86 3.32 -14.48
N ILE A 279 -3.17 2.21 -14.78
CA ILE A 279 -3.51 1.25 -15.85
C ILE A 279 -3.82 -0.18 -15.37
N GLU A 280 -3.74 -0.45 -14.07
CA GLU A 280 -4.02 -1.74 -13.45
C GLU A 280 -5.28 -1.65 -12.60
N ASP A 281 -5.71 -2.77 -12.00
CA ASP A 281 -6.81 -2.77 -11.03
C ASP A 281 -6.28 -2.17 -9.71
N ASP A 282 -6.73 -0.96 -9.37
CA ASP A 282 -6.19 -0.21 -8.24
C ASP A 282 -7.16 -0.19 -7.04
N LEU A 283 -6.60 -0.26 -5.83
CA LEU A 283 -7.30 0.01 -4.58
C LEU A 283 -6.90 1.38 -4.06
N ILE A 284 -7.88 2.29 -3.95
CA ILE A 284 -7.67 3.69 -3.58
C ILE A 284 -8.38 3.99 -2.27
N ILE A 285 -7.65 4.56 -1.31
CA ILE A 285 -8.13 5.17 -0.09
C ILE A 285 -7.80 6.66 -0.18
N GLY A 286 -8.80 7.50 -0.42
CA GLY A 286 -8.63 8.96 -0.38
C GLY A 286 -8.35 9.45 1.04
N GLY A 287 -9.01 8.84 2.03
CA GLY A 287 -8.89 9.20 3.43
C GLY A 287 -9.71 10.45 3.76
N SER A 288 -9.25 11.30 4.66
CA SER A 288 -10.06 12.42 5.15
C SER A 288 -9.84 13.68 4.34
N GLY A 289 -10.91 14.23 3.77
CA GLY A 289 -10.91 15.53 3.11
C GLY A 289 -11.86 15.53 1.94
N ALA A 290 -11.58 16.31 0.91
CA ALA A 290 -12.41 16.35 -0.29
C ALA A 290 -11.56 15.94 -1.51
N ASP A 291 -11.53 14.65 -1.79
CA ASP A 291 -10.54 14.07 -2.69
C ASP A 291 -11.02 13.96 -4.13
N GLU A 292 -10.08 13.97 -5.07
CA GLU A 292 -10.31 13.71 -6.48
C GLU A 292 -9.65 12.38 -6.87
N MET A 293 -10.45 11.31 -6.96
CA MET A 293 -10.00 9.95 -7.26
C MET A 293 -10.35 9.53 -8.67
N TRP A 294 -9.33 9.20 -9.47
CA TRP A 294 -9.44 8.68 -10.83
C TRP A 294 -8.78 7.28 -10.90
N GLY A 295 -9.56 6.22 -11.10
CA GLY A 295 -9.01 4.86 -11.22
C GLY A 295 -8.23 4.67 -12.52
N GLY A 296 -8.83 5.08 -13.64
CA GLY A 296 -8.17 5.05 -14.94
C GLY A 296 -8.56 3.81 -15.72
N ALA A 297 -7.58 3.02 -16.14
CA ALA A 297 -7.84 1.76 -16.85
C ALA A 297 -7.64 0.59 -15.88
N GLY A 298 -8.58 -0.34 -15.86
CA GLY A 298 -8.58 -1.42 -14.88
C GLY A 298 -10.00 -1.62 -14.37
N ILE A 299 -10.11 -2.35 -13.26
CA ILE A 299 -11.28 -2.41 -12.40
C ILE A 299 -10.88 -1.84 -11.05
N ASP A 300 -11.24 -0.59 -10.83
CA ASP A 300 -10.72 0.21 -9.71
C ASP A 300 -11.73 0.26 -8.55
N THR A 301 -11.19 0.25 -7.33
CA THR A 301 -11.98 0.19 -6.10
C THR A 301 -11.66 1.39 -5.22
N ALA A 302 -12.68 2.17 -4.90
CA ALA A 302 -12.58 3.17 -3.83
C ALA A 302 -13.00 2.53 -2.50
N SER A 303 -12.12 2.60 -1.49
CA SER A 303 -12.37 2.03 -0.17
C SER A 303 -12.51 3.10 0.89
N TYR A 304 -13.56 2.94 1.70
CA TYR A 304 -13.87 3.76 2.87
C TYR A 304 -13.81 2.95 4.18
N GLU A 305 -13.16 1.78 4.15
CA GLU A 305 -13.04 0.85 5.29
C GLU A 305 -12.51 1.55 6.56
N GLY A 306 -11.58 2.50 6.37
CA GLY A 306 -10.98 3.29 7.46
C GLY A 306 -11.89 4.35 8.09
N SER A 307 -13.03 4.66 7.47
CA SER A 307 -13.88 5.80 7.89
C SER A 307 -14.45 5.61 9.29
N ALA A 308 -14.29 6.64 10.13
CA ALA A 308 -14.77 6.61 11.51
C ALA A 308 -16.31 6.71 11.62
N ASP A 309 -16.94 7.30 10.60
CA ASP A 309 -18.38 7.53 10.45
C ASP A 309 -18.90 6.84 9.17
N GLY A 310 -20.21 6.61 9.10
CA GLY A 310 -20.84 6.05 7.89
C GLY A 310 -20.78 7.03 6.72
N VAL A 311 -20.51 6.48 5.54
CA VAL A 311 -20.35 7.18 4.27
C VAL A 311 -21.58 6.99 3.38
N ARG A 312 -21.77 7.96 2.49
CA ARG A 312 -22.68 7.81 1.36
C ARG A 312 -21.90 8.06 0.08
N VAL A 313 -21.83 7.06 -0.78
CA VAL A 313 -21.04 7.13 -2.02
C VAL A 313 -21.90 6.72 -3.20
N SER A 314 -21.78 7.44 -4.32
CA SER A 314 -22.47 7.09 -5.55
C SER A 314 -21.55 7.19 -6.75
N LEU A 315 -21.25 6.05 -7.37
CA LEU A 315 -20.51 5.97 -8.63
C LEU A 315 -21.30 6.63 -9.78
N ASN A 316 -22.62 6.46 -9.81
CA ASN A 316 -23.48 7.12 -10.79
C ASN A 316 -23.46 8.66 -10.70
N ALA A 317 -23.32 9.22 -9.49
CA ALA A 317 -23.16 10.66 -9.29
C ALA A 317 -21.70 11.13 -9.37
N GLY A 318 -20.74 10.20 -9.29
CA GLY A 318 -19.31 10.45 -9.17
C GLY A 318 -18.95 11.24 -7.92
N ARG A 319 -19.61 10.99 -6.77
CA ARG A 319 -19.46 11.79 -5.55
C ARG A 319 -19.67 11.01 -4.25
N GLY A 320 -18.99 11.47 -3.20
CA GLY A 320 -19.17 11.06 -1.81
C GLY A 320 -19.79 12.13 -0.91
N TRP A 321 -20.34 11.70 0.23
CA TRP A 321 -20.84 12.54 1.33
C TRP A 321 -20.65 11.85 2.68
N PHE A 322 -20.45 12.65 3.75
CA PHE A 322 -20.25 12.20 5.13
C PHE A 322 -18.99 11.36 5.34
N GLY A 323 -18.58 11.20 6.61
CA GLY A 323 -17.34 10.51 6.97
C GLY A 323 -16.16 11.01 6.16
N ASP A 324 -15.32 10.07 5.76
CA ASP A 324 -14.16 10.32 4.89
C ASP A 324 -14.59 10.64 3.45
N ALA A 325 -15.77 10.21 3.02
CA ALA A 325 -16.28 10.51 1.68
C ALA A 325 -16.71 11.99 1.46
N GLN A 326 -16.48 12.88 2.42
CA GLN A 326 -17.12 14.19 2.48
C GLN A 326 -16.53 15.21 1.50
N GLY A 327 -17.01 15.16 0.25
CA GLY A 327 -16.66 16.14 -0.78
C GLY A 327 -16.03 15.51 -2.01
N ASP A 328 -15.71 14.23 -1.91
CA ASP A 328 -15.03 13.44 -2.91
C ASP A 328 -15.68 13.54 -4.28
N VAL A 329 -14.83 13.42 -5.28
CA VAL A 329 -15.21 13.26 -6.69
C VAL A 329 -14.55 12.00 -7.23
N LEU A 330 -15.38 11.03 -7.59
CA LEU A 330 -14.96 9.73 -8.10
C LEU A 330 -15.15 9.69 -9.62
N ARG A 331 -14.13 9.22 -10.34
CA ARG A 331 -14.17 9.01 -11.79
C ARG A 331 -13.47 7.71 -12.13
N GLU A 332 -14.02 6.98 -13.11
CA GLU A 332 -13.38 5.76 -13.60
C GLU A 332 -13.11 4.81 -12.40
N ILE A 333 -14.13 4.64 -11.55
CA ILE A 333 -14.14 3.72 -10.41
C ILE A 333 -15.31 2.77 -10.61
N GLU A 334 -15.04 1.47 -10.53
CA GLU A 334 -16.01 0.41 -10.77
C GLU A 334 -16.57 -0.17 -9.47
N ASN A 335 -15.81 -0.11 -8.37
CA ASN A 335 -16.16 -0.81 -7.12
C ASN A 335 -16.11 0.09 -5.90
N LEU A 336 -16.84 -0.30 -4.86
CA LEU A 336 -16.90 0.38 -3.58
C LEU A 336 -16.74 -0.60 -2.41
N ILE A 337 -15.93 -0.21 -1.43
CA ILE A 337 -15.89 -0.86 -0.11
C ILE A 337 -16.33 0.16 0.93
N GLY A 338 -17.34 -0.19 1.73
CA GLY A 338 -17.84 0.60 2.84
C GLY A 338 -16.94 0.54 4.08
N SER A 339 -17.42 1.19 5.12
CA SER A 339 -16.82 1.30 6.45
C SER A 339 -17.40 0.27 7.42
N ASP A 340 -16.92 0.28 8.66
CA ASP A 340 -17.54 -0.46 9.77
C ASP A 340 -18.79 0.25 10.36
N ARG A 341 -19.46 1.10 9.59
CA ARG A 341 -20.58 1.95 10.01
C ARG A 341 -21.69 1.84 8.98
N ARG A 342 -22.84 2.43 9.31
CA ARG A 342 -24.01 2.39 8.42
C ARG A 342 -23.78 3.20 7.16
N ASP A 343 -23.65 2.50 6.06
CA ASP A 343 -23.28 3.08 4.78
C ASP A 343 -24.45 3.13 3.80
N THR A 344 -24.28 3.97 2.78
CA THR A 344 -25.16 4.00 1.62
C THR A 344 -24.31 4.03 0.37
N LEU A 345 -24.16 2.88 -0.27
CA LEU A 345 -23.29 2.68 -1.42
C LEU A 345 -24.14 2.45 -2.68
N ILE A 346 -23.87 3.21 -3.73
CA ILE A 346 -24.65 3.22 -4.96
C ILE A 346 -23.73 3.03 -6.15
N GLY A 347 -23.97 1.97 -6.92
CA GLY A 347 -23.26 1.65 -8.16
C GLY A 347 -23.58 2.61 -9.32
N ASN A 348 -23.38 2.14 -10.54
CA ASN A 348 -23.62 2.89 -11.77
C ASN A 348 -24.32 2.03 -12.85
N SER A 349 -23.86 2.06 -14.09
CA SER A 349 -24.44 1.27 -15.19
C SER A 349 -23.52 0.14 -15.67
N ALA A 350 -22.36 0.00 -15.04
CA ALA A 350 -21.39 -1.06 -15.26
C ALA A 350 -21.58 -2.15 -14.19
N ALA A 351 -20.94 -3.31 -14.37
CA ALA A 351 -20.88 -4.31 -13.32
C ALA A 351 -20.02 -3.78 -12.16
N ASN A 352 -20.62 -3.65 -10.98
CA ASN A 352 -19.96 -3.16 -9.78
C ASN A 352 -19.82 -4.27 -8.73
N LEU A 353 -18.69 -4.31 -8.03
CA LEU A 353 -18.56 -4.96 -6.73
C LEU A 353 -18.79 -3.91 -5.63
N ILE A 354 -19.78 -4.15 -4.78
CA ILE A 354 -20.09 -3.26 -3.65
C ILE A 354 -20.14 -4.09 -2.37
N GLU A 355 -19.26 -3.75 -1.43
CA GLU A 355 -19.17 -4.37 -0.10
C GLU A 355 -19.62 -3.37 0.97
N GLY A 356 -20.64 -3.71 1.77
CA GLY A 356 -21.18 -2.86 2.83
C GLY A 356 -20.26 -2.78 4.05
N GLY A 357 -19.88 -3.94 4.58
CA GLY A 357 -18.95 -4.05 5.70
C GLY A 357 -19.67 -4.49 6.97
N ASN A 358 -19.57 -3.69 8.03
CA ASN A 358 -20.30 -3.93 9.28
C ASN A 358 -21.36 -2.85 9.49
N ALA A 359 -22.40 -3.21 10.25
CA ALA A 359 -23.60 -2.42 10.55
C ALA A 359 -24.65 -2.48 9.43
N ASP A 360 -25.82 -1.87 9.71
CA ASP A 360 -26.98 -1.94 8.80
C ASP A 360 -26.77 -1.02 7.58
N ASP A 361 -26.50 -1.61 6.42
CA ASP A 361 -26.11 -0.90 5.21
C ASP A 361 -27.23 -0.81 4.17
N VAL A 362 -27.07 0.13 3.23
CA VAL A 362 -27.93 0.26 2.05
C VAL A 362 -27.07 0.17 0.81
N LEU A 363 -27.22 -0.92 0.05
CA LEU A 363 -26.51 -1.16 -1.20
C LEU A 363 -27.48 -1.08 -2.38
N ASN A 364 -27.07 -0.42 -3.46
CA ASN A 364 -27.89 -0.28 -4.66
C ASN A 364 -27.02 -0.34 -5.93
N GLY A 365 -27.01 -1.47 -6.63
CA GLY A 365 -26.22 -1.71 -7.84
C GLY A 365 -26.63 -0.83 -9.02
N LEU A 366 -27.94 -0.60 -9.16
CA LEU A 366 -28.61 0.12 -10.25
C LEU A 366 -28.70 -0.68 -11.55
N ALA A 367 -27.70 -0.62 -12.41
CA ALA A 367 -27.71 -1.34 -13.67
C ALA A 367 -26.34 -1.94 -13.93
N GLY A 368 -26.29 -3.12 -14.53
CA GLY A 368 -25.06 -3.89 -14.59
C GLY A 368 -25.31 -5.27 -14.02
N ASP A 369 -24.37 -6.19 -14.24
CA ASP A 369 -24.41 -7.49 -13.56
C ASP A 369 -23.59 -7.32 -12.28
N ASP A 370 -24.25 -6.97 -11.18
CA ASP A 370 -23.57 -6.49 -9.97
C ASP A 370 -23.28 -7.62 -8.97
N THR A 371 -22.25 -7.44 -8.15
CA THR A 371 -21.99 -8.27 -6.97
C THR A 371 -22.15 -7.41 -5.72
N LEU A 372 -23.16 -7.71 -4.92
CA LEU A 372 -23.54 -6.93 -3.74
C LEU A 372 -23.41 -7.78 -2.49
N LEU A 373 -22.48 -7.39 -1.61
CA LEU A 373 -22.17 -8.09 -0.36
C LEU A 373 -22.52 -7.19 0.81
N GLY A 374 -23.60 -7.50 1.55
CA GLY A 374 -24.05 -6.73 2.71
C GLY A 374 -23.03 -6.76 3.83
N GLY A 375 -22.68 -7.97 4.27
CA GLY A 375 -21.71 -8.20 5.33
C GLY A 375 -22.42 -8.47 6.64
N ASN A 376 -22.04 -7.79 7.72
CA ASN A 376 -22.62 -8.05 9.03
C ASN A 376 -23.53 -6.90 9.46
N GLY A 377 -24.84 -7.11 9.42
CA GLY A 377 -25.80 -6.05 9.70
C GLY A 377 -27.18 -6.44 9.21
N ALA A 378 -28.21 -5.66 9.53
CA ALA A 378 -29.51 -5.84 8.89
C ALA A 378 -29.57 -4.98 7.62
N ASP A 379 -29.16 -5.55 6.50
CA ASP A 379 -28.87 -4.81 5.29
C ASP A 379 -30.08 -4.68 4.37
N ASN A 380 -30.07 -3.64 3.54
CA ASN A 380 -31.07 -3.44 2.49
C ASN A 380 -30.39 -3.32 1.14
N ILE A 381 -30.42 -4.42 0.40
CA ILE A 381 -29.70 -4.60 -0.86
C ILE A 381 -30.66 -4.58 -2.03
N LEU A 382 -30.34 -3.77 -3.04
CA LEU A 382 -31.05 -3.67 -4.31
C LEU A 382 -30.07 -3.93 -5.46
N GLY A 383 -30.27 -5.01 -6.22
CA GLY A 383 -29.53 -5.31 -7.44
C GLY A 383 -29.81 -4.27 -8.51
N GLY A 384 -31.02 -4.32 -9.08
CA GLY A 384 -31.52 -3.33 -10.00
C GLY A 384 -31.84 -3.95 -11.35
N THR A 385 -31.07 -3.66 -12.39
CA THR A 385 -31.24 -4.29 -13.70
C THR A 385 -29.97 -4.98 -14.14
N GLY A 386 -30.08 -6.20 -14.64
CA GLY A 386 -28.93 -7.05 -14.94
C GLY A 386 -28.99 -8.30 -14.10
N ASN A 387 -28.04 -9.19 -14.26
CA ASN A 387 -28.02 -10.46 -13.55
C ASN A 387 -27.16 -10.31 -12.29
N ASP A 388 -27.80 -10.09 -11.15
CA ASP A 388 -27.11 -9.68 -9.94
C ASP A 388 -26.78 -10.87 -9.02
N TYR A 389 -25.62 -10.83 -8.36
CA TYR A 389 -25.24 -11.73 -7.28
C TYR A 389 -25.35 -10.99 -5.95
N ILE A 390 -26.23 -11.46 -5.07
CA ILE A 390 -26.57 -10.78 -3.82
C ILE A 390 -26.34 -11.71 -2.64
N SER A 391 -25.47 -11.31 -1.70
CA SER A 391 -25.34 -11.93 -0.37
C SER A 391 -25.66 -10.91 0.70
N GLY A 392 -26.62 -11.22 1.57
CA GLY A 392 -26.87 -10.44 2.79
C GLY A 392 -25.82 -10.70 3.86
N ASP A 393 -25.23 -11.90 3.87
CA ASP A 393 -24.40 -12.42 4.95
C ASP A 393 -25.17 -12.48 6.28
N ARG A 394 -24.68 -11.91 7.39
CA ARG A 394 -25.26 -12.18 8.72
C ARG A 394 -26.31 -11.16 9.10
N HIS A 395 -27.39 -11.71 9.68
CA HIS A 395 -28.52 -11.09 10.39
C HIS A 395 -29.79 -11.20 9.56
N GLN A 396 -30.62 -10.15 9.51
CA GLN A 396 -31.89 -10.21 8.79
C GLN A 396 -31.84 -9.17 7.69
N ASP A 397 -31.65 -9.65 6.47
CA ASP A 397 -31.45 -8.79 5.32
C ASP A 397 -32.70 -8.66 4.46
N LYS A 398 -32.79 -7.53 3.77
CA LYS A 398 -33.82 -7.25 2.79
C LYS A 398 -33.17 -7.23 1.41
N LEU A 399 -33.42 -8.29 0.65
CA LEU A 399 -32.79 -8.53 -0.64
C LEU A 399 -33.79 -8.28 -1.77
N THR A 400 -33.40 -7.51 -2.77
CA THR A 400 -34.23 -7.18 -3.95
C THR A 400 -33.36 -7.36 -5.18
N GLY A 401 -33.64 -8.36 -6.02
CA GLY A 401 -32.85 -8.63 -7.23
C GLY A 401 -33.14 -7.59 -8.30
N GLY A 402 -34.42 -7.34 -8.55
CA GLY A 402 -34.89 -6.41 -9.56
C GLY A 402 -35.24 -7.15 -10.86
N SER A 403 -34.62 -6.76 -11.96
CA SER A 403 -34.88 -7.39 -13.26
C SER A 403 -33.61 -8.03 -13.82
N GLY A 404 -33.67 -9.33 -14.04
CA GLY A 404 -32.59 -10.12 -14.62
C GLY A 404 -32.60 -11.49 -13.98
N GLU A 405 -31.66 -12.34 -14.34
CA GLU A 405 -31.51 -13.65 -13.69
C GLU A 405 -30.63 -13.47 -12.46
N ASP A 406 -31.28 -13.25 -11.30
CA ASP A 406 -30.58 -12.89 -10.07
C ASP A 406 -30.26 -14.13 -9.21
N ILE A 407 -29.15 -14.07 -8.48
CA ILE A 407 -28.71 -15.09 -7.54
C ILE A 407 -28.71 -14.50 -6.13
N PHE A 408 -29.51 -15.09 -5.24
CA PHE A 408 -29.48 -14.80 -3.80
C PHE A 408 -28.65 -15.88 -3.11
N ALA A 409 -27.45 -15.54 -2.68
CA ALA A 409 -26.48 -16.49 -2.16
C ALA A 409 -26.46 -16.54 -0.63
N TYR A 410 -26.30 -17.76 -0.13
CA TYR A 410 -26.13 -18.06 1.29
C TYR A 410 -24.92 -18.98 1.44
N LEU A 411 -23.85 -18.43 2.02
CA LEU A 411 -22.53 -19.06 2.10
C LEU A 411 -22.26 -19.70 3.47
N ASN A 412 -23.11 -19.42 4.45
CA ASN A 412 -23.09 -19.99 5.79
C ASN A 412 -24.50 -20.26 6.31
N ILE A 413 -24.67 -21.29 7.14
CA ILE A 413 -25.95 -21.57 7.79
C ILE A 413 -26.39 -20.44 8.74
N LEU A 414 -25.45 -19.62 9.20
CA LEU A 414 -25.70 -18.48 10.07
C LEU A 414 -26.06 -17.20 9.32
N ASP A 415 -26.07 -17.22 7.98
CA ASP A 415 -26.42 -16.04 7.20
C ASP A 415 -27.89 -15.67 7.46
N SER A 416 -28.78 -16.68 7.43
CA SER A 416 -30.21 -16.48 7.71
C SER A 416 -30.77 -17.48 8.72
N GLY A 417 -31.25 -16.98 9.85
CA GLY A 417 -31.74 -17.81 10.96
C GLY A 417 -33.16 -18.33 10.74
N PRO A 418 -33.60 -19.37 11.46
CA PRO A 418 -34.93 -19.96 11.27
C PRO A 418 -36.03 -19.16 11.97
N ALA A 419 -35.76 -18.17 12.82
CA ALA A 419 -36.81 -17.36 13.44
C ALA A 419 -37.29 -16.23 12.52
N GLN A 420 -38.55 -15.80 12.63
CA GLN A 420 -39.07 -14.69 11.81
C GLN A 420 -38.24 -13.39 11.92
N SER A 421 -37.60 -13.16 13.08
CA SER A 421 -36.74 -12.00 13.33
C SER A 421 -35.30 -12.15 12.84
N GLU A 422 -34.96 -13.32 12.29
CA GLU A 422 -33.61 -13.69 11.87
C GLU A 422 -33.56 -14.14 10.40
N ARG A 423 -34.72 -14.38 9.78
CA ARG A 423 -34.79 -14.76 8.37
C ARG A 423 -34.62 -13.56 7.47
N ASP A 424 -33.77 -13.73 6.48
CA ASP A 424 -33.74 -12.89 5.32
C ASP A 424 -35.06 -12.84 4.58
N ASN A 425 -35.25 -11.72 3.89
CA ASN A 425 -36.42 -11.41 3.14
C ASN A 425 -36.07 -11.01 1.70
N ILE A 426 -36.22 -11.96 0.79
CA ILE A 426 -36.16 -11.71 -0.65
C ILE A 426 -37.50 -11.12 -1.09
N THR A 427 -37.46 -9.94 -1.70
CA THR A 427 -38.66 -9.11 -1.87
C THR A 427 -39.29 -9.13 -3.24
N ASP A 428 -38.66 -9.75 -4.23
CA ASP A 428 -39.13 -9.74 -5.62
C ASP A 428 -38.78 -11.00 -6.45
N PHE A 429 -38.38 -12.09 -5.80
CA PHE A 429 -38.03 -13.38 -6.44
C PHE A 429 -38.98 -13.81 -7.58
N THR A 430 -38.41 -14.04 -8.76
CA THR A 430 -39.11 -14.44 -9.98
C THR A 430 -38.81 -15.90 -10.29
N GLN A 431 -39.80 -16.76 -10.05
CA GLN A 431 -39.66 -18.21 -10.26
C GLN A 431 -39.31 -18.58 -11.72
N GLY A 432 -38.33 -19.46 -11.88
CA GLY A 432 -37.83 -19.90 -13.20
C GLY A 432 -36.93 -18.88 -13.91
N GLN A 433 -36.53 -17.83 -13.22
CA GLN A 433 -35.57 -16.82 -13.65
C GLN A 433 -34.48 -16.67 -12.59
N ASP A 434 -34.88 -16.35 -11.36
CA ASP A 434 -33.96 -16.15 -10.24
C ASP A 434 -33.62 -17.48 -9.56
N LEU A 435 -32.50 -17.51 -8.84
CA LEU A 435 -32.01 -18.67 -8.11
C LEU A 435 -31.63 -18.32 -6.67
N ILE A 436 -31.84 -19.27 -5.77
CA ILE A 436 -31.32 -19.23 -4.40
C ILE A 436 -30.12 -20.18 -4.33
N ASP A 437 -28.92 -19.64 -4.13
CA ASP A 437 -27.70 -20.42 -4.00
C ASP A 437 -27.49 -20.88 -2.56
N LEU A 438 -27.58 -22.19 -2.36
CA LEU A 438 -27.38 -22.89 -1.09
C LEU A 438 -26.22 -23.89 -1.18
N THR A 439 -25.38 -23.79 -2.22
CA THR A 439 -24.31 -24.76 -2.50
C THR A 439 -23.31 -24.90 -1.35
N ALA A 440 -23.17 -23.87 -0.51
CA ALA A 440 -22.31 -23.88 0.66
C ALA A 440 -22.92 -24.56 1.91
N LEU A 441 -24.23 -24.86 1.90
CA LEU A 441 -24.94 -25.42 3.07
C LEU A 441 -24.87 -26.96 3.13
N GLY A 442 -24.16 -27.60 2.21
CA GLY A 442 -23.91 -29.04 2.20
C GLY A 442 -24.87 -29.84 1.33
N ASP A 443 -25.01 -31.14 1.64
CA ASP A 443 -25.87 -32.06 0.90
C ASP A 443 -27.33 -31.80 1.25
N LEU A 444 -28.10 -31.21 0.32
CA LEU A 444 -29.49 -30.86 0.53
C LEU A 444 -30.42 -31.70 -0.35
N ASN A 445 -31.67 -31.87 0.09
CA ASN A 445 -32.70 -32.56 -0.67
C ASN A 445 -34.06 -31.87 -0.55
N PHE A 446 -34.81 -31.85 -1.65
CA PHE A 446 -36.13 -31.24 -1.64
C PHE A 446 -37.14 -32.18 -0.97
N GLY A 447 -37.60 -31.78 0.22
CA GLY A 447 -38.49 -32.55 1.08
C GLY A 447 -39.97 -32.44 0.73
N GLY A 448 -40.79 -32.91 1.67
CA GLY A 448 -42.26 -32.84 1.59
C GLY A 448 -42.86 -31.55 2.17
N SER A 449 -44.07 -31.64 2.70
CA SER A 449 -44.76 -30.52 3.36
C SER A 449 -44.35 -30.27 4.82
N SER A 450 -43.47 -31.12 5.36
CA SER A 450 -42.96 -31.06 6.74
C SER A 450 -41.68 -31.89 6.82
N PHE A 451 -40.77 -31.54 7.72
CA PHE A 451 -39.57 -32.35 8.01
C PHE A 451 -39.94 -33.76 8.45
N SER A 452 -39.20 -34.74 7.94
CA SER A 452 -39.34 -36.16 8.28
C SER A 452 -38.31 -36.64 9.29
N GLY A 453 -37.36 -35.76 9.65
CA GLY A 453 -36.21 -36.07 10.51
C GLY A 453 -35.01 -36.60 9.71
N VAL A 454 -34.92 -36.23 8.43
CA VAL A 454 -33.77 -36.49 7.58
C VAL A 454 -32.97 -35.19 7.46
N ALA A 455 -31.67 -35.27 7.71
CA ALA A 455 -30.77 -34.14 7.54
C ALA A 455 -30.72 -33.67 6.08
N GLY A 456 -30.63 -32.35 5.90
CA GLY A 456 -30.58 -31.67 4.60
C GLY A 456 -31.95 -31.45 3.95
N GLU A 457 -33.06 -31.68 4.66
CA GLU A 457 -34.40 -31.50 4.11
C GLU A 457 -34.74 -30.03 3.90
N ILE A 458 -35.12 -29.66 2.67
CA ILE A 458 -35.69 -28.36 2.31
C ILE A 458 -37.21 -28.49 2.28
N ILE A 459 -37.93 -27.63 3.01
CA ILE A 459 -39.39 -27.52 2.92
C ILE A 459 -39.81 -26.09 2.57
N HIS A 460 -41.02 -25.94 2.03
CA HIS A 460 -41.64 -24.62 1.84
C HIS A 460 -43.13 -24.62 2.18
N TYR A 461 -43.64 -23.48 2.64
CA TYR A 461 -45.05 -23.29 2.94
C TYR A 461 -45.46 -21.82 2.80
N HIS A 462 -46.76 -21.57 2.64
CA HIS A 462 -47.27 -20.21 2.52
C HIS A 462 -47.69 -19.60 3.86
N VAL A 463 -47.43 -18.31 4.03
CA VAL A 463 -47.82 -17.52 5.20
C VAL A 463 -48.63 -16.29 4.78
N ALA A 464 -48.98 -15.43 5.75
CA ALA A 464 -49.68 -14.16 5.52
C ALA A 464 -50.99 -14.30 4.72
N GLY A 465 -51.76 -15.37 4.93
CA GLY A 465 -53.00 -15.63 4.19
C GLY A 465 -52.78 -16.14 2.77
N GLY A 466 -51.60 -16.68 2.47
CA GLY A 466 -51.27 -17.24 1.16
C GLY A 466 -50.69 -16.22 0.19
N THR A 467 -49.98 -15.20 0.70
CA THR A 467 -49.39 -14.13 -0.14
C THR A 467 -47.87 -14.13 -0.11
N ARG A 468 -47.25 -14.97 0.72
CA ARG A 468 -45.80 -15.06 0.92
C ARG A 468 -45.40 -16.52 1.06
N THR A 469 -44.18 -16.85 0.65
CA THR A 469 -43.61 -18.18 0.84
C THR A 469 -42.49 -18.12 1.86
N VAL A 470 -42.42 -19.15 2.69
CA VAL A 470 -41.32 -19.41 3.60
C VAL A 470 -40.63 -20.67 3.13
N VAL A 471 -39.31 -20.62 3.05
CA VAL A 471 -38.43 -21.78 2.85
C VAL A 471 -37.70 -22.05 4.18
N GLU A 472 -37.58 -23.30 4.57
CA GLU A 472 -36.84 -23.74 5.76
C GLU A 472 -36.00 -24.97 5.44
N ILE A 473 -34.88 -25.09 6.14
CA ILE A 473 -33.94 -26.21 5.99
C ILE A 473 -33.67 -26.81 7.36
N ASP A 474 -33.81 -28.13 7.48
CA ASP A 474 -33.37 -28.95 8.61
C ASP A 474 -32.04 -29.60 8.21
N THR A 475 -30.92 -29.10 8.74
CA THR A 475 -29.58 -29.53 8.35
C THR A 475 -29.06 -30.70 9.19
N ASP A 476 -29.59 -30.94 10.38
CA ASP A 476 -29.10 -31.97 11.30
C ASP A 476 -30.05 -33.18 11.49
N GLY A 477 -31.27 -33.08 10.97
CA GLY A 477 -32.31 -34.11 10.98
C GLY A 477 -33.11 -34.18 12.28
N ASP A 478 -33.06 -33.16 13.12
CA ASP A 478 -33.82 -33.12 14.39
C ASP A 478 -35.31 -32.75 14.21
N SER A 479 -35.74 -32.49 12.97
CA SER A 479 -37.08 -32.03 12.57
C SER A 479 -37.41 -30.58 12.93
N ASN A 480 -36.42 -29.77 13.30
CA ASN A 480 -36.53 -28.33 13.42
C ASN A 480 -35.76 -27.64 12.29
N ALA A 481 -36.16 -26.42 11.96
CA ALA A 481 -35.44 -25.62 10.99
C ALA A 481 -34.18 -25.03 11.63
N ASP A 482 -33.05 -25.14 10.94
CA ASP A 482 -31.77 -24.49 11.28
C ASP A 482 -31.57 -23.20 10.49
N PHE A 483 -32.27 -23.05 9.37
CA PHE A 483 -32.17 -21.94 8.44
C PHE A 483 -33.53 -21.65 7.83
N GLY A 484 -33.78 -20.40 7.44
CA GLY A 484 -35.00 -20.07 6.72
C GLY A 484 -34.90 -18.81 5.88
N ILE A 485 -35.76 -18.70 4.88
CA ILE A 485 -35.87 -17.52 4.00
C ILE A 485 -37.34 -17.14 3.88
N LEU A 486 -37.63 -15.84 3.83
CA LEU A 486 -38.93 -15.30 3.47
C LEU A 486 -38.90 -14.76 2.04
N LEU A 487 -39.85 -15.23 1.21
CA LEU A 487 -40.15 -14.68 -0.11
C LEU A 487 -41.43 -13.85 0.01
N SER A 488 -41.33 -12.52 -0.09
CA SER A 488 -42.42 -11.61 0.30
C SER A 488 -43.27 -11.04 -0.84
N ASN A 489 -42.86 -11.20 -2.11
CA ASN A 489 -43.62 -10.72 -3.27
C ASN A 489 -44.84 -11.56 -3.65
N ALA A 490 -44.78 -12.88 -3.48
CA ALA A 490 -45.86 -13.78 -3.88
C ALA A 490 -45.86 -15.10 -3.10
N ALA A 491 -46.99 -15.81 -3.14
CA ALA A 491 -47.04 -17.21 -2.77
C ALA A 491 -46.56 -18.05 -3.96
N LEU A 492 -45.35 -18.59 -3.82
CA LEU A 492 -44.65 -19.40 -4.81
C LEU A 492 -44.57 -20.86 -4.35
N THR A 493 -44.89 -21.78 -5.27
CA THR A 493 -44.70 -23.22 -5.05
C THR A 493 -43.28 -23.56 -5.48
N MET A 494 -42.35 -23.61 -4.53
CA MET A 494 -40.93 -23.79 -4.80
C MET A 494 -40.64 -25.20 -5.32
N THR A 495 -39.64 -25.31 -6.20
CA THR A 495 -39.15 -26.57 -6.78
C THR A 495 -37.64 -26.62 -6.71
N ALA A 496 -37.04 -27.81 -6.87
CA ALA A 496 -35.58 -27.95 -6.91
C ALA A 496 -34.89 -27.14 -8.02
N ALA A 497 -35.61 -26.67 -9.04
CA ALA A 497 -35.05 -25.84 -10.10
C ALA A 497 -34.85 -24.37 -9.69
N ASP A 498 -35.44 -23.95 -8.56
CA ASP A 498 -35.34 -22.58 -8.04
C ASP A 498 -34.12 -22.40 -7.12
N PHE A 499 -33.33 -23.46 -6.92
CA PHE A 499 -32.19 -23.48 -6.00
C PHE A 499 -30.95 -24.08 -6.66
N LEU A 500 -29.79 -23.66 -6.19
CA LEU A 500 -28.51 -24.32 -6.43
C LEU A 500 -28.09 -25.04 -5.14
N PHE A 501 -27.93 -26.36 -5.19
CA PHE A 501 -27.39 -27.19 -4.11
C PHE A 501 -26.82 -28.50 -4.67
N VAL A 502 -25.99 -29.20 -3.89
CA VAL A 502 -25.22 -30.39 -4.31
C VAL A 502 -26.00 -31.69 -4.15
#